data_AF-A0A954LE45-F1
#
_entry.id   AF-A0A954LE45-F1
#
_cell.length_a   1.000
_cell.length_b   1.000
_cell.length_c   1.000
_cell.angle_alpha   90.00
_cell.angle_beta   90.00
_cell.angle_gamma   90.00
#
_symmetry.space_group_name_H-M   'P 1'
#
loop_
_entity.id
_entity.type
_entity.pdbx_description
1 polymer ?
#
loop_
_entity_poly.entity_id
_entity_poly.type
_entity_poly.pdbx_seq_one_letter_code
_entity_poly.pdbx_strand_id
1 'polypeptide(L)'
;LSIMIAIKAFDLPFFMFDESNSNFTSSRGAWLAYEKACVPKQENVRELNRLYTLWRTIRWTLPETYGGTGEIRLPRNITLRQLQGRWIPRGTPWWKPEEEITTDLMMVACGAMTLQEMCDKRGMGIWEDNVRDIAAELKLAQQAGLALVFNQGKLPVSLRFNSDLPSGQAA
;
A
#
# COMPACT_ATOMS: atom_id res chain seq x y z
N LEU A 1 -22.11 -29.69 9.51
CA LEU A 1 -23.08 -28.75 8.92
C LEU A 1 -22.87 -27.30 9.38
N SER A 2 -22.78 -27.04 10.69
CA SER A 2 -22.59 -25.70 11.27
C SER A 2 -21.36 -24.94 10.72
N ILE A 3 -20.23 -25.64 10.58
CA ILE A 3 -18.97 -25.04 10.11
C ILE A 3 -19.05 -24.56 8.66
N MET A 4 -19.66 -25.33 7.76
CA MET A 4 -19.82 -24.92 6.36
C MET A 4 -20.72 -23.69 6.21
N ILE A 5 -21.74 -23.56 7.05
CA ILE A 5 -22.62 -22.38 7.08
C ILE A 5 -21.82 -21.15 7.55
N ALA A 6 -21.03 -21.30 8.62
CA ALA A 6 -20.20 -20.21 9.15
C ALA A 6 -19.16 -19.72 8.13
N ILE A 7 -18.44 -20.65 7.46
CA ILE A 7 -17.44 -20.33 6.44
C ILE A 7 -18.06 -19.50 5.31
N LYS A 8 -19.23 -19.91 4.81
CA LYS A 8 -19.95 -19.16 3.76
C LYS A 8 -20.47 -17.82 4.24
N ALA A 9 -20.98 -17.72 5.48
CA ALA A 9 -21.48 -16.47 6.04
C ALA A 9 -20.39 -15.41 6.21
N PHE A 10 -19.15 -15.82 6.51
CA PHE A 10 -17.99 -14.92 6.61
C PHE A 10 -17.25 -14.72 5.28
N ASP A 11 -17.72 -15.34 4.19
CA ASP A 11 -17.04 -15.42 2.89
C ASP A 11 -15.63 -16.04 2.97
N LEU A 12 -15.33 -16.85 3.98
CA LEU A 12 -14.01 -17.46 4.13
C LEU A 12 -13.84 -18.62 3.13
N PRO A 13 -12.66 -18.78 2.53
CA PRO A 13 -12.32 -20.00 1.80
C PRO A 13 -12.32 -21.24 2.69
N PHE A 14 -12.82 -22.36 2.18
CA PHE A 14 -12.84 -23.62 2.93
C PHE A 14 -11.43 -24.14 3.29
N PHE A 15 -10.42 -23.88 2.44
CA PHE A 15 -9.04 -24.32 2.70
C PHE A 15 -8.44 -23.72 3.98
N MET A 16 -8.97 -22.59 4.48
CA MET A 16 -8.52 -22.01 5.75
C MET A 16 -9.00 -22.81 6.97
N PHE A 17 -10.05 -23.60 6.80
CA PHE A 17 -10.56 -24.48 7.85
C PHE A 17 -9.92 -25.88 7.76
N ASP A 18 -9.75 -26.39 6.55
CA ASP A 18 -9.17 -27.71 6.31
C ASP A 18 -8.24 -27.68 5.08
N GLU A 19 -6.94 -27.74 5.34
CA GLU A 19 -5.89 -27.68 4.33
C GLU A 19 -5.76 -29.00 3.54
N SER A 20 -6.24 -30.13 4.09
CA SER A 20 -6.03 -31.47 3.52
C SER A 20 -6.65 -31.66 2.13
N ASN A 21 -7.67 -30.85 1.82
CA ASN A 21 -8.42 -30.91 0.57
C ASN A 21 -7.97 -29.84 -0.45
N SER A 22 -6.83 -29.20 -0.23
CA SER A 22 -6.33 -28.11 -1.06
C SER A 22 -4.93 -28.38 -1.62
N ASN A 23 -4.70 -27.93 -2.85
CA ASN A 23 -3.38 -27.87 -3.46
C ASN A 23 -2.99 -26.39 -3.66
N PHE A 24 -1.74 -26.13 -4.09
CA PHE A 24 -1.25 -24.76 -4.24
C PHE A 24 -2.13 -23.91 -5.17
N THR A 25 -2.53 -24.44 -6.32
CA THR A 25 -3.33 -23.72 -7.32
C THR A 25 -4.75 -23.41 -6.84
N SER A 26 -5.40 -24.39 -6.20
CA SER A 26 -6.75 -24.20 -5.63
C SER A 26 -6.75 -23.24 -4.47
N SER A 27 -5.73 -23.30 -3.60
CA SER A 27 -5.56 -22.34 -2.49
C SER A 27 -5.37 -20.92 -3.02
N ARG A 28 -4.52 -20.74 -4.06
CA ARG A 28 -4.33 -19.44 -4.72
C ARG A 28 -5.62 -18.91 -5.36
N GLY A 29 -6.33 -19.76 -6.11
CA GLY A 29 -7.60 -19.37 -6.74
C GLY A 29 -8.67 -18.97 -5.71
N ALA A 30 -8.77 -19.72 -4.61
CA ALA A 30 -9.70 -19.43 -3.53
C ALA A 30 -9.32 -18.15 -2.76
N TRP A 31 -8.03 -17.88 -2.57
CA TRP A 31 -7.55 -16.62 -2.01
C TRP A 31 -7.90 -15.41 -2.90
N LEU A 32 -7.70 -15.51 -4.21
CA LEU A 32 -8.06 -14.44 -5.16
C LEU A 32 -9.57 -14.17 -5.18
N ALA A 33 -10.39 -15.23 -5.14
CA ALA A 33 -11.84 -15.08 -5.06
C ALA A 33 -12.27 -14.40 -3.75
N TYR A 34 -11.62 -14.74 -2.64
CA TYR A 34 -11.84 -14.11 -1.34
C TYR A 34 -11.47 -12.63 -1.36
N GLU A 35 -10.28 -12.29 -1.87
CA GLU A 35 -9.85 -10.89 -1.98
C GLU A 35 -10.85 -10.06 -2.78
N LYS A 36 -11.37 -10.60 -3.89
CA LYS A 36 -12.41 -9.95 -4.69
C LYS A 36 -13.71 -9.78 -3.92
N ALA A 37 -14.13 -10.77 -3.14
CA ALA A 37 -15.33 -10.70 -2.29
C ALA A 37 -15.18 -9.69 -1.14
N CYS A 38 -13.95 -9.44 -0.67
CA CYS A 38 -13.67 -8.45 0.37
C CYS A 38 -13.71 -6.99 -0.12
N VAL A 39 -13.58 -6.72 -1.41
CA VAL A 39 -13.58 -5.35 -1.98
C VAL A 39 -14.76 -4.49 -1.48
N PRO A 40 -16.04 -4.91 -1.58
CA PRO A 40 -17.16 -4.11 -1.09
C PRO A 40 -17.11 -3.89 0.44
N LYS A 41 -16.67 -4.89 1.21
CA LYS A 41 -16.53 -4.76 2.67
C LYS A 41 -15.44 -3.75 3.04
N GLN A 42 -14.31 -3.79 2.33
CA GLN A 42 -13.24 -2.83 2.51
C GLN A 42 -13.70 -1.40 2.18
N GLU A 43 -14.52 -1.24 1.13
CA GLU A 43 -15.03 0.08 0.75
C GLU A 43 -15.94 0.67 1.82
N ASN A 44 -16.82 -0.14 2.41
CA ASN A 44 -17.65 0.29 3.55
C ASN A 44 -16.80 0.71 4.76
N VAL A 45 -15.73 -0.02 5.06
CA VAL A 45 -14.81 0.32 6.13
C VAL A 45 -14.03 1.60 5.82
N ARG A 46 -13.60 1.79 4.56
CA ARG A 46 -12.93 3.03 4.13
C ARG A 46 -13.85 4.24 4.28
N GLU A 47 -15.12 4.12 3.89
CA GLU A 47 -16.07 5.22 4.04
C GLU A 47 -16.34 5.53 5.51
N LEU A 48 -16.54 4.51 6.35
CA LEU A 48 -16.69 4.70 7.79
C LEU A 48 -15.46 5.41 8.40
N ASN A 49 -14.25 4.96 8.04
CA ASN A 49 -13.01 5.55 8.51
C ASN A 49 -12.83 6.98 8.02
N ARG A 50 -13.24 7.28 6.78
CA ARG A 50 -13.24 8.64 6.22
C ARG A 50 -14.15 9.57 7.01
N LEU A 51 -15.39 9.15 7.27
CA LEU A 51 -16.36 9.90 8.07
C LEU A 51 -15.86 10.10 9.51
N TYR A 52 -15.31 9.05 10.11
CA TYR A 52 -14.72 9.11 11.45
C TYR A 52 -13.56 10.11 11.51
N THR A 53 -12.68 10.10 10.52
CA THR A 53 -11.52 11.00 10.45
C THR A 53 -11.94 12.44 10.27
N LEU A 54 -12.91 12.69 9.40
CA LEU A 54 -13.46 14.02 9.20
C LEU A 54 -14.06 14.55 10.51
N TRP A 55 -14.88 13.74 11.17
CA TRP A 55 -15.48 14.08 12.47
C TRP A 55 -14.40 14.38 13.53
N ARG A 56 -13.39 13.51 13.66
CA ARG A 56 -12.28 13.71 14.61
C ARG A 56 -11.50 14.99 14.31
N THR A 57 -11.17 15.23 13.03
CA THR A 57 -10.39 16.39 12.61
C THR A 57 -11.15 17.69 12.88
N ILE A 58 -12.46 17.72 12.63
CA ILE A 58 -13.30 18.87 12.99
C ILE A 58 -13.28 19.09 14.50
N ARG A 59 -13.48 18.03 15.30
CA ARG A 59 -13.49 18.13 16.77
C ARG A 59 -12.17 18.65 17.33
N TRP A 60 -11.05 18.18 16.80
CA TRP A 60 -9.71 18.56 17.24
C TRP A 60 -9.32 20.00 16.89
N THR A 61 -9.86 20.52 15.78
CA THR A 61 -9.53 21.88 15.30
C THR A 61 -10.48 22.94 15.83
N LEU A 62 -11.71 22.56 16.18
CA LEU A 62 -12.71 23.48 16.71
C LEU A 62 -12.32 23.93 18.14
N PRO A 63 -12.50 25.21 18.50
CA PRO A 63 -12.29 25.68 19.86
C PRO A 63 -13.23 25.03 20.88
N GLU A 64 -12.79 24.94 22.14
CA GLU A 64 -13.60 24.40 23.25
C GLU A 64 -14.94 25.15 23.42
N THR A 65 -14.98 26.45 23.11
CA THR A 65 -16.19 27.27 23.17
C THR A 65 -17.31 26.76 22.26
N TYR A 66 -16.98 26.05 21.19
CA TYR A 66 -17.92 25.45 20.25
C TYR A 66 -18.06 23.93 20.44
N GLY A 67 -17.57 23.37 21.55
CA GLY A 67 -17.64 21.94 21.85
C GLY A 67 -16.54 21.09 21.21
N GLY A 68 -15.46 21.72 20.73
CA GLY A 68 -14.24 21.03 20.27
C GLY A 68 -13.23 20.78 21.39
N THR A 69 -12.03 20.32 21.04
CA THR A 69 -10.90 20.17 21.98
C THR A 69 -9.75 21.12 21.73
N GLY A 70 -9.69 21.81 20.58
CA GLY A 70 -8.63 22.79 20.27
C GLY A 70 -7.19 22.26 20.28
N GLU A 71 -7.01 20.93 20.23
CA GLU A 71 -5.71 20.24 20.25
C GLU A 71 -4.85 20.58 19.02
N ILE A 72 -5.49 20.73 17.87
CA ILE A 72 -4.81 20.96 16.59
C ILE A 72 -5.10 22.39 16.12
N ARG A 73 -4.06 23.20 16.00
CA ARG A 73 -4.14 24.54 15.39
C ARG A 73 -3.62 24.48 13.96
N LEU A 74 -4.53 24.67 13.00
CA LEU A 74 -4.14 24.75 11.60
C LEU A 74 -3.35 26.03 11.32
N PRO A 75 -2.36 26.01 10.42
CA PRO A 75 -1.72 27.21 9.92
C PRO A 75 -2.74 28.17 9.32
N ARG A 76 -2.51 29.48 9.41
CA ARG A 76 -3.44 30.51 8.93
C ARG A 76 -3.90 30.33 7.48
N ASN A 77 -3.07 29.70 6.64
CA ASN A 77 -3.34 29.52 5.21
C ASN A 77 -3.95 28.15 4.86
N ILE A 78 -4.18 27.28 5.84
CA ILE A 78 -4.72 25.93 5.61
C ILE A 78 -6.13 25.84 6.16
N THR A 79 -7.06 25.47 5.29
CA THR A 79 -8.45 25.17 5.67
C THR A 79 -8.61 23.67 5.89
N LEU A 80 -9.55 23.26 6.75
CA LEU A 80 -9.91 21.86 6.98
C LEU A 80 -10.14 21.05 5.70
N ARG A 81 -10.74 21.67 4.67
CA ARG A 81 -11.02 21.02 3.38
C ARG A 81 -9.76 20.67 2.57
N GLN A 82 -8.63 21.30 2.88
CA GLN A 82 -7.35 21.06 2.21
C GLN A 82 -6.55 19.94 2.86
N LEU A 83 -6.98 19.44 4.03
CA LEU A 83 -6.38 18.26 4.64
C LEU A 83 -6.78 17.03 3.83
N GLN A 84 -5.82 16.50 3.08
CA GLN A 84 -5.97 15.26 2.36
C GLN A 84 -5.34 14.14 3.19
N GLY A 85 -6.11 13.07 3.37
CA GLY A 85 -5.66 11.89 4.09
C GLY A 85 -6.38 10.66 3.54
N ARG A 86 -5.67 9.54 3.51
CA ARG A 86 -6.21 8.26 3.04
C ARG A 86 -5.93 7.19 4.08
N TRP A 87 -6.93 6.35 4.31
CA TRP A 87 -6.76 5.14 5.10
C TRP A 87 -6.18 4.05 4.21
N ILE A 88 -4.94 3.67 4.51
CA ILE A 88 -4.24 2.60 3.81
C ILE A 88 -4.32 1.35 4.69
N PRO A 89 -4.82 0.21 4.17
CA PRO A 89 -4.80 -1.04 4.93
C PRO A 89 -3.35 -1.50 5.15
N ARG A 90 -3.12 -2.42 6.09
CA ARG A 90 -1.79 -3.00 6.33
C ARG A 90 -1.25 -3.81 5.13
N GLY A 91 -2.03 -3.94 4.05
CA GLY A 91 -1.66 -4.64 2.84
C GLY A 91 -1.91 -6.15 2.89
N THR A 92 -1.90 -6.78 1.72
CA THR A 92 -1.97 -8.23 1.57
C THR A 92 -0.56 -8.82 1.52
N PRO A 93 -0.29 -9.90 2.27
CA PRO A 93 1.00 -10.58 2.19
C PRO A 93 1.20 -11.15 0.78
N TRP A 94 2.46 -11.31 0.40
CA TRP A 94 2.82 -11.97 -0.85
C TRP A 94 2.52 -13.47 -0.76
N TRP A 95 1.88 -14.02 -1.79
CA TRP A 95 1.70 -15.46 -1.92
C TRP A 95 2.88 -16.08 -2.66
N LYS A 96 3.25 -15.50 -3.81
CA LYS A 96 4.46 -15.81 -4.57
C LYS A 96 5.21 -14.51 -4.91
N PRO A 97 6.14 -14.07 -4.03
CA PRO A 97 6.76 -12.75 -4.13
C PRO A 97 7.38 -12.46 -5.50
N GLU A 98 8.11 -13.40 -6.07
CA GLU A 98 8.83 -13.20 -7.34
C GLU A 98 7.88 -12.85 -8.50
N GLU A 99 6.87 -13.70 -8.75
CA GLU A 99 5.90 -13.47 -9.82
C GLU A 99 5.09 -12.20 -9.60
N GLU A 100 4.63 -11.97 -8.37
CA GLU A 100 3.76 -10.85 -8.08
C GLU A 100 4.52 -9.51 -8.14
N ILE A 101 5.76 -9.44 -7.65
CA ILE A 101 6.60 -8.23 -7.79
C ILE A 101 6.84 -7.94 -9.26
N THR A 102 7.15 -8.95 -10.07
CA THR A 102 7.36 -8.73 -11.51
C THR A 102 6.10 -8.22 -12.19
N THR A 103 4.94 -8.74 -11.83
CA THR A 103 3.65 -8.32 -12.38
C THR A 103 3.32 -6.90 -11.96
N ASP A 104 3.46 -6.55 -10.68
CA ASP A 104 3.19 -5.21 -10.16
C ASP A 104 4.15 -4.17 -10.80
N LEU A 105 5.42 -4.52 -10.97
CA LEU A 105 6.39 -3.67 -11.67
C LEU A 105 6.07 -3.50 -13.16
N MET A 106 5.61 -4.54 -13.85
CA MET A 106 5.15 -4.44 -15.24
C MET A 106 3.90 -3.56 -15.36
N MET A 107 2.97 -3.64 -14.41
CA MET A 107 1.78 -2.79 -14.35
C MET A 107 2.13 -1.32 -14.14
N VAL A 108 3.17 -1.04 -13.34
CA VAL A 108 3.73 0.30 -13.20
C VAL A 108 4.38 0.76 -14.51
N ALA A 109 5.19 -0.10 -15.14
CA ALA A 109 5.88 0.23 -16.38
C ALA A 109 4.91 0.52 -17.55
N CYS A 110 3.77 -0.15 -17.62
CA CYS A 110 2.73 0.11 -18.63
C CYS A 110 1.79 1.28 -18.26
N GLY A 111 1.99 1.92 -17.11
CA GLY A 111 1.18 3.04 -16.64
C GLY A 111 -0.20 2.67 -16.12
N ALA A 112 -0.48 1.37 -15.89
CA ALA A 112 -1.75 0.91 -15.34
C ALA A 112 -1.83 1.04 -13.81
N MET A 113 -0.71 1.21 -13.13
CA MET A 113 -0.61 1.35 -11.68
C MET A 113 0.48 2.35 -11.30
N THR A 114 0.32 3.05 -10.18
CA THR A 114 1.38 3.89 -9.60
C THR A 114 2.24 3.12 -8.59
N LEU A 115 3.49 3.56 -8.36
CA LEU A 115 4.35 2.97 -7.32
C LEU A 115 3.76 3.12 -5.91
N GLN A 116 3.06 4.23 -5.65
CA GLN A 116 2.36 4.41 -4.37
C GLN A 116 1.23 3.39 -4.21
N GLU A 117 0.46 3.09 -5.25
CA GLU A 117 -0.58 2.05 -5.19
C GLU A 117 0.02 0.66 -4.94
N MET A 118 1.18 0.36 -5.52
CA MET A 118 1.91 -0.87 -5.22
C MET A 118 2.30 -0.93 -3.74
N CYS A 119 2.83 0.16 -3.17
CA CYS A 119 3.13 0.25 -1.75
C CYS A 119 1.88 0.11 -0.87
N ASP A 120 0.78 0.77 -1.25
CA ASP A 120 -0.49 0.73 -0.49
C ASP A 120 -1.11 -0.68 -0.47
N LYS A 121 -1.07 -1.40 -1.60
CA LYS A 121 -1.58 -2.77 -1.68
C LYS A 121 -0.84 -3.74 -0.77
N ARG A 122 0.46 -3.51 -0.58
CA ARG A 122 1.37 -4.41 0.14
C ARG A 122 1.73 -3.92 1.55
N GLY A 123 1.27 -2.74 1.94
CA GLY A 123 1.57 -2.15 3.24
C GLY A 123 3.02 -1.68 3.40
N MET A 124 3.67 -1.28 2.30
CA MET A 124 5.07 -0.84 2.29
C MET A 124 5.26 0.65 2.63
N GLY A 125 4.21 1.32 3.13
CA GLY A 125 4.29 2.73 3.54
C GLY A 125 4.22 3.73 2.38
N ILE A 126 4.82 4.90 2.57
CA ILE A 126 4.83 5.99 1.59
C ILE A 126 6.05 5.81 0.68
N TRP A 127 5.82 5.78 -0.63
CA TRP A 127 6.87 5.54 -1.62
C TRP A 127 7.96 6.62 -1.58
N GLU A 128 7.59 7.88 -1.41
CA GLU A 128 8.55 9.00 -1.36
C GLU A 128 9.51 8.89 -0.18
N ASP A 129 9.03 8.42 0.97
CA ASP A 129 9.87 8.19 2.15
C ASP A 129 10.81 7.01 1.90
N ASN A 130 10.31 5.92 1.31
CA ASN A 130 11.14 4.77 0.93
C ASN A 130 12.28 5.17 -0.02
N VAL A 131 12.01 6.01 -1.03
CA VAL A 131 13.05 6.49 -1.95
C VAL A 131 14.09 7.34 -1.22
N ARG A 132 13.66 8.19 -0.28
CA ARG A 132 14.56 9.02 0.53
C ARG A 132 15.47 8.15 1.41
N ASP A 133 14.90 7.13 2.03
CA ASP A 133 15.61 6.20 2.91
C ASP A 133 16.61 5.37 2.11
N ILE A 134 16.20 4.80 0.97
CA ILE A 134 17.10 4.07 0.06
C ILE A 134 18.26 4.97 -0.41
N ALA A 135 17.99 6.23 -0.75
CA ALA A 135 19.04 7.17 -1.15
C ALA A 135 20.03 7.47 -0.02
N ALA A 136 19.56 7.52 1.23
CA ALA A 136 20.42 7.67 2.40
C ALA A 136 21.27 6.42 2.66
N GLU A 137 20.67 5.23 2.53
CA GLU A 137 21.36 3.94 2.65
C GLU A 137 22.47 3.77 1.61
N LEU A 138 22.20 4.12 0.35
CA LEU A 138 23.20 4.07 -0.72
C LEU A 138 24.38 5.01 -0.47
N LYS A 139 24.12 6.22 0.04
CA LYS A 139 25.19 7.16 0.44
C LYS A 139 26.03 6.62 1.58
N LEU A 140 25.39 6.01 2.59
CA LEU A 140 26.08 5.39 3.72
C LEU A 140 26.96 4.23 3.25
N ALA A 141 26.43 3.35 2.39
CA ALA A 141 27.19 2.23 1.84
C ALA A 141 28.44 2.71 1.08
N GLN A 142 28.31 3.76 0.26
CA GLN A 142 29.45 4.37 -0.44
C GLN A 142 30.50 4.93 0.54
N GLN A 143 30.07 5.61 1.61
CA GLN A 143 30.98 6.11 2.64
C GLN A 143 31.70 4.99 3.40
N ALA A 144 31.02 3.87 3.61
CA ALA A 144 31.59 2.67 4.22
C ALA A 144 32.49 1.85 3.27
N GLY A 145 32.63 2.26 2.00
CA GLY A 145 33.42 1.56 0.99
C GLY A 145 32.73 0.32 0.40
N LEU A 146 31.42 0.19 0.57
CA LEU A 146 30.61 -0.91 0.03
C LEU A 146 29.93 -0.48 -1.28
N ALA A 147 30.11 -1.27 -2.34
CA ALA A 147 29.40 -1.10 -3.60
C ALA A 147 28.16 -2.00 -3.63
N LEU A 148 26.97 -1.40 -3.46
CA LEU A 148 25.69 -2.10 -3.65
C LEU A 148 25.36 -2.14 -5.14
N VAL A 149 25.55 -3.30 -5.77
CA VAL A 149 25.25 -3.52 -7.19
C VAL A 149 23.95 -4.31 -7.32
N PHE A 150 22.91 -3.67 -7.84
CA PHE A 150 21.67 -4.36 -8.21
C PHE A 150 21.85 -4.97 -9.60
N ASN A 151 21.67 -6.28 -9.73
CA ASN A 151 21.81 -6.96 -11.01
C ASN A 151 20.61 -6.67 -11.91
N GLN A 152 20.71 -5.60 -12.70
CA GLN A 152 19.62 -5.07 -13.54
C GLN A 152 19.10 -6.09 -14.56
N GLY A 153 19.93 -7.04 -15.01
CA GLY A 153 19.53 -8.05 -16.00
C GLY A 153 18.50 -9.08 -15.52
N LYS A 154 18.26 -9.17 -14.21
CA LYS A 154 17.22 -10.03 -13.62
C LYS A 154 15.97 -9.26 -13.20
N LEU A 155 16.00 -7.92 -13.24
CA LEU A 155 14.86 -7.10 -12.86
C LEU A 155 14.01 -6.79 -14.10
N PRO A 156 12.68 -6.95 -14.04
CA PRO A 156 11.79 -6.66 -15.16
C PRO A 156 11.72 -5.17 -15.49
N VAL A 157 12.12 -4.30 -14.55
CA VAL A 157 12.19 -2.86 -14.70
C VAL A 157 13.60 -2.41 -14.33
N SER A 158 14.27 -1.71 -15.25
CA SER A 158 15.56 -1.09 -14.98
C SER A 158 15.34 0.30 -14.40
N LEU A 159 15.84 0.53 -13.18
CA LEU A 159 15.94 1.87 -12.62
C LEU A 159 17.21 2.51 -13.18
N ARG A 160 17.06 3.59 -13.94
CA ARG A 160 18.19 4.42 -14.37
C ARG A 160 18.33 5.59 -13.42
N PHE A 161 19.51 5.78 -12.85
CA PHE A 161 19.80 6.97 -12.07
C PHE A 161 20.17 8.11 -13.03
N ASN A 162 19.80 9.35 -12.71
CA ASN A 162 20.03 10.52 -13.58
C ASN A 162 21.52 10.77 -13.91
N SER A 163 22.47 10.15 -13.21
CA SER A 163 23.89 10.15 -13.59
C SER A 163 24.17 9.46 -14.94
N ASP A 164 23.25 8.63 -15.42
CA ASP A 164 23.36 7.86 -16.66
C ASP A 164 22.56 8.48 -17.82
N LEU A 165 21.86 9.60 -17.59
CA LEU A 165 21.25 10.37 -18.67
C LEU A 165 22.34 11.21 -19.34
N PRO A 166 22.58 11.08 -20.65
CA PRO A 166 23.42 12.04 -21.35
C PRO A 166 22.83 13.43 -21.11
N SER A 167 23.70 14.38 -20.79
CA SER A 167 23.42 15.74 -20.29
C SER A 167 22.65 16.67 -21.24
N GLY A 168 21.75 16.13 -22.07
CA GLY A 168 20.99 16.86 -23.10
C GLY A 168 19.53 16.43 -23.27
N GLN A 169 18.94 15.66 -22.33
CA GLN A 169 17.51 15.29 -22.37
C GLN A 169 16.76 15.55 -21.06
N ALA A 170 17.14 16.61 -20.33
CA ALA A 170 16.23 17.23 -19.36
C ALA A 170 15.44 18.31 -20.12
N ALA A 171 14.24 17.95 -20.57
CA ALA A 171 13.21 18.89 -21.01
C ALA A 171 12.15 18.99 -19.91
#